data_AF-A0A090Q815-F1
#
_entry.id   AF-A0A090Q815-F1
#
_cell.length_a   1.000
_cell.length_b   1.000
_cell.length_c   1.000
_cell.angle_alpha   90.00
_cell.angle_beta   90.00
_cell.angle_gamma   90.00
#
_symmetry.space_group_name_H-M   'P 1'
#
loop_
_entity.id
_entity.type
_entity.pdbx_description
1 polymer ?
#
loop_
_entity_poly.entity_id
_entity_poly.type
_entity_poly.pdbx_seq_one_letter_code
_entity_poly.pdbx_strand_id
1 'polypeptide(L)'
;MNYERIKEKLEILADAAKYDVSCSSSGSKRQNKNKGLGDSSGMGICHTYTEDGRCVSLLKILLTNVCIFDCAYCVTRKSNDIKRAAFTVQEVVDLTINFYRRNYIEGLFLSSGIFKSPDATMERLIRVAKKLREEENFNGYIHLKSIPGASDD
;
A
#
# COMPACT_ATOMS: atom_id res chain seq x y z
N MET A 1 8.16 -6.08 -16.77
CA MET A 1 7.02 -5.95 -15.84
C MET A 1 5.76 -5.72 -16.65
N ASN A 2 4.71 -6.54 -16.52
CA ASN A 2 3.46 -6.34 -17.26
C ASN A 2 2.67 -5.19 -16.62
N TYR A 3 2.66 -4.03 -17.28
CA TYR A 3 2.08 -2.79 -16.74
C TYR A 3 0.59 -2.91 -16.40
N GLU A 4 -0.21 -3.50 -17.30
CA GLU A 4 -1.66 -3.66 -17.08
C GLU A 4 -1.96 -4.49 -15.83
N ARG A 5 -1.19 -5.58 -15.64
CA ARG A 5 -1.35 -6.43 -14.45
C ARG A 5 -0.96 -5.71 -13.16
N ILE A 6 0.07 -4.87 -13.19
CA ILE A 6 0.49 -4.10 -12.02
C ILE A 6 -0.54 -3.02 -11.68
N LYS A 7 -1.07 -2.34 -12.69
CA LYS A 7 -2.11 -1.33 -12.53
C LYS A 7 -3.37 -1.93 -11.91
N GLU A 8 -3.80 -3.09 -12.40
CA GLU A 8 -4.94 -3.83 -11.85
C GLU A 8 -4.72 -4.22 -10.38
N LYS A 9 -3.54 -4.78 -10.04
CA LYS A 9 -3.19 -5.08 -8.64
C LYS A 9 -3.20 -3.82 -7.78
N LEU A 10 -2.66 -2.71 -8.28
CA LEU A 10 -2.60 -1.44 -7.58
C LEU A 10 -3.99 -0.92 -7.28
N GLU A 11 -4.92 -0.94 -8.24
CA GLU A 11 -6.31 -0.53 -8.04
C GLU A 11 -7.00 -1.34 -6.93
N ILE A 12 -6.81 -2.67 -6.92
CA ILE A 12 -7.41 -3.56 -5.92
C ILE A 12 -6.80 -3.33 -4.53
N LEU A 13 -5.47 -3.29 -4.46
CA LEU A 13 -4.73 -3.31 -3.19
C LEU A 13 -4.63 -1.92 -2.55
N ALA A 14 -4.68 -0.85 -3.35
CA ALA A 14 -4.85 0.52 -2.85
C ALA A 14 -6.26 0.73 -2.27
N ASP A 15 -7.31 0.25 -2.94
CA ASP A 15 -8.68 0.37 -2.43
C ASP A 15 -8.86 -0.40 -1.12
N ALA A 16 -8.30 -1.61 -1.03
CA ALA A 16 -8.32 -2.38 0.21
C ALA A 16 -7.53 -1.70 1.35
N ALA A 17 -6.48 -0.95 1.05
CA ALA A 17 -5.69 -0.22 2.05
C ALA A 17 -6.41 1.00 2.62
N LYS A 18 -7.50 1.51 2.01
CA LYS A 18 -8.22 2.70 2.50
C LYS A 18 -8.76 2.55 3.92
N TYR A 19 -8.97 1.32 4.37
CA TYR A 19 -9.49 1.00 5.71
C TYR A 19 -8.41 1.04 6.81
N ASP A 20 -7.12 1.14 6.47
CA ASP A 20 -6.10 1.42 7.48
C ASP A 20 -6.24 2.89 7.95
N VAL A 21 -6.25 3.12 9.27
CA VAL A 21 -6.47 4.45 9.88
C VAL A 21 -5.19 5.28 9.72
N SER A 22 -5.07 6.03 8.60
CA SER A 22 -3.89 6.88 8.37
C SER A 22 -4.02 7.91 7.23
N CYS A 23 -5.21 8.19 6.67
CA CYS A 23 -5.29 9.04 5.47
C CYS A 23 -6.47 10.01 5.39
N SER A 24 -6.17 11.24 4.97
CA SER A 24 -7.14 12.31 4.67
C SER A 24 -7.69 12.33 3.24
N SER A 25 -7.03 11.70 2.26
CA SER A 25 -7.32 11.92 0.81
C SER A 25 -7.47 10.67 -0.08
N SER A 26 -7.09 9.48 0.38
CA SER A 26 -6.94 8.27 -0.47
C SER A 26 -8.26 7.70 -1.01
N GLY A 27 -9.40 8.19 -0.52
CA GLY A 27 -10.74 7.80 -0.98
C GLY A 27 -11.46 8.79 -1.90
N SER A 28 -10.89 9.97 -2.19
CA SER A 28 -11.58 10.98 -3.01
C SER A 28 -11.65 10.54 -4.48
N LYS A 29 -12.86 10.35 -4.98
CA LYS A 29 -13.16 10.09 -6.40
C LYS A 29 -14.14 11.16 -6.89
N ARG A 30 -13.61 12.32 -7.24
CA ARG A 30 -14.36 13.41 -7.86
C ARG A 30 -13.90 13.56 -9.29
N GLN A 31 -14.81 13.22 -10.20
CA GLN A 31 -14.66 13.47 -11.62
C GLN A 31 -14.93 14.94 -11.92
N ASN A 32 -14.15 15.47 -12.85
CA ASN A 32 -14.31 16.75 -13.47
C ASN A 32 -15.64 16.79 -14.21
N LYS A 33 -16.33 17.93 -14.12
CA LYS A 33 -17.53 18.19 -14.91
C LYS A 33 -17.21 19.31 -15.89
N ASN A 34 -17.60 19.14 -17.15
CA ASN A 34 -17.36 20.09 -18.23
C ASN A 34 -15.86 20.26 -18.55
N LYS A 35 -15.38 21.51 -18.65
CA LYS A 35 -13.96 21.90 -18.86
C LYS A 35 -13.34 22.45 -17.57
N GLY A 36 -13.68 21.87 -16.42
CA GLY A 36 -13.12 22.27 -15.14
C GLY A 36 -11.64 21.94 -15.03
N LEU A 37 -11.01 22.33 -13.92
CA LEU A 37 -9.61 21.99 -13.62
C LEU A 37 -9.53 20.85 -12.63
N GLY A 38 -8.71 19.85 -12.97
CA GLY A 38 -8.32 18.75 -12.09
C GLY A 38 -9.33 17.61 -11.99
N ASP A 39 -8.83 16.48 -11.52
CA ASP A 39 -9.56 15.26 -11.20
C ASP A 39 -8.93 14.65 -9.95
N SER A 40 -9.73 14.01 -9.09
CA SER A 40 -9.16 13.19 -8.00
C SER A 40 -9.28 11.72 -8.36
N SER A 41 -8.12 11.05 -8.44
CA SER A 41 -8.01 9.62 -8.69
C SER A 41 -7.40 8.93 -7.48
N GLY A 42 -8.05 7.85 -7.01
CA GLY A 42 -7.64 7.10 -5.81
C GLY A 42 -6.58 6.05 -6.11
N MET A 43 -5.41 6.44 -6.62
CA MET A 43 -4.32 5.53 -7.01
C MET A 43 -3.44 5.08 -5.81
N GLY A 44 -4.00 5.01 -4.61
CA GLY A 44 -3.26 4.60 -3.41
C GLY A 44 -2.30 5.63 -2.84
N ILE A 45 -2.33 6.89 -3.30
CA ILE A 45 -1.57 7.96 -2.66
C ILE A 45 -2.39 8.54 -1.51
N CYS A 46 -1.81 8.55 -0.32
CA CYS A 46 -2.36 9.17 0.87
C CYS A 46 -1.55 10.40 1.29
N HIS A 47 -2.24 11.50 1.61
CA HIS A 47 -1.62 12.61 2.32
C HIS A 47 -1.74 12.37 3.83
N THR A 48 -0.63 12.57 4.53
CA THR A 48 -0.52 12.58 6.00
C THR A 48 0.29 13.79 6.44
N TYR A 49 0.24 14.12 7.73
CA TYR A 49 0.94 15.27 8.29
C TYR A 49 2.03 14.80 9.24
N THR A 50 3.23 15.34 9.07
CA THR A 50 4.32 15.20 10.03
C THR A 50 4.06 16.05 11.28
N GLU A 51 4.82 15.81 12.36
CA GLU A 51 4.64 16.51 13.64
C GLU A 51 4.82 18.03 13.52
N ASP A 52 5.64 18.49 12.57
CA ASP A 52 5.84 19.91 12.26
C ASP A 52 4.75 20.49 11.33
N GLY A 53 3.71 19.71 11.01
CA GLY A 53 2.56 20.15 10.24
C GLY A 53 2.75 20.11 8.71
N ARG A 54 3.87 19.59 8.20
CA ARG A 54 4.05 19.41 6.76
C ARG A 54 3.16 18.28 6.24
N CYS A 55 2.47 18.54 5.14
CA CYS A 55 1.77 17.51 4.39
C CYS A 55 2.79 16.69 3.58
N VAL A 56 2.76 15.37 3.73
CA VAL A 56 3.59 14.44 2.97
C VAL A 56 2.74 13.39 2.25
N SER A 57 3.15 13.05 1.04
CA SER A 57 2.46 12.08 0.19
C SER A 57 3.08 10.70 0.34
N LEU A 58 2.32 9.68 0.76
CA LEU A 58 2.79 8.31 0.85
C LEU A 58 2.06 7.39 -0.13
N LEU A 59 2.77 6.42 -0.71
CA LEU A 59 2.16 5.30 -1.40
C LEU A 59 1.62 4.33 -0.35
N LYS A 60 0.30 4.23 -0.23
CA LYS A 60 -0.38 3.37 0.71
C LYS A 60 -1.06 2.21 0.00
N ILE A 61 -0.49 1.02 0.19
CA ILE A 61 -0.93 -0.19 -0.49
C ILE A 61 -0.84 -1.41 0.43
N LEU A 62 -1.61 -2.44 0.12
CA LEU A 62 -1.41 -3.77 0.69
C LEU A 62 -0.43 -4.57 -0.18
N LEU A 63 0.45 -5.36 0.45
CA LEU A 63 1.21 -6.40 -0.25
C LEU A 63 0.25 -7.45 -0.83
N THR A 64 -0.77 -7.84 -0.07
CA THR A 64 -1.88 -8.66 -0.57
C THR A 64 -3.14 -8.38 0.24
N ASN A 65 -4.31 -8.55 -0.38
CA ASN A 65 -5.59 -8.58 0.32
C ASN A 65 -6.05 -10.03 0.61
N VAL A 66 -5.24 -11.06 0.35
CA VAL A 66 -5.54 -12.43 0.76
C VAL A 66 -5.29 -12.56 2.26
N CYS A 67 -6.26 -13.12 2.99
CA CYS A 67 -6.16 -13.34 4.42
C CYS A 67 -6.69 -14.73 4.80
N ILE A 68 -5.96 -15.44 5.67
CA ILE A 68 -6.38 -16.74 6.25
C ILE A 68 -7.40 -16.56 7.38
N PHE A 69 -7.45 -15.37 7.99
CA PHE A 69 -8.34 -15.06 9.10
C PHE A 69 -9.69 -14.54 8.64
N ASP A 70 -10.71 -14.73 9.49
CA ASP A 70 -12.09 -14.34 9.21
C ASP A 70 -12.64 -13.28 10.18
N CYS A 71 -11.87 -12.20 10.39
CA CYS A 71 -12.23 -11.14 11.32
C CYS A 71 -13.54 -10.45 10.90
N ALA A 72 -14.54 -10.41 11.79
CA ALA A 72 -15.89 -9.89 11.48
C ALA A 72 -15.92 -8.42 11.00
N TYR A 73 -14.95 -7.62 11.44
CA TYR A 73 -14.83 -6.21 11.08
C TYR A 73 -13.99 -5.95 9.81
N CYS A 74 -13.36 -6.99 9.24
CA CYS A 74 -12.38 -6.81 8.17
C CYS A 74 -12.98 -7.09 6.80
N VAL A 75 -12.94 -6.10 5.89
CA VAL A 75 -13.41 -6.28 4.51
C VAL A 75 -12.61 -7.36 3.77
N THR A 76 -11.34 -7.56 4.13
CA THR A 76 -10.46 -8.56 3.51
C THR A 76 -10.52 -9.93 4.20
N ARG A 77 -11.47 -10.16 5.11
CA ARG A 77 -11.69 -11.46 5.78
C ARG A 77 -11.84 -12.61 4.77
N LYS A 78 -11.45 -13.82 5.15
CA LYS A 78 -11.41 -15.00 4.26
C LYS A 78 -12.78 -15.32 3.63
N SER A 79 -13.88 -15.17 4.37
CA SER A 79 -15.23 -15.51 3.90
C SER A 79 -15.81 -14.55 2.86
N ASN A 80 -15.23 -13.35 2.69
CA ASN A 80 -15.73 -12.38 1.72
C ASN A 80 -15.30 -12.75 0.29
N ASP A 81 -16.28 -12.81 -0.61
CA ASP A 81 -16.05 -12.96 -2.04
C ASP A 81 -15.72 -11.59 -2.66
N ILE A 82 -14.42 -11.30 -2.73
CA ILE A 82 -13.86 -10.09 -3.33
C ILE A 82 -12.69 -10.49 -4.23
N LYS A 83 -12.40 -9.65 -5.23
CA LYS A 83 -11.23 -9.85 -6.10
C LYS A 83 -9.95 -9.83 -5.28
N ARG A 84 -9.18 -10.92 -5.33
CA ARG A 84 -7.93 -11.06 -4.58
C ARG A 84 -6.72 -10.77 -5.46
N ALA A 85 -5.76 -10.08 -4.90
CA ALA A 85 -4.51 -9.72 -5.54
C ALA A 85 -3.33 -9.84 -4.56
N ALA A 86 -2.14 -10.05 -5.11
CA ALA A 86 -0.91 -10.06 -4.36
C ALA A 86 0.22 -9.49 -5.23
N PHE A 87 1.00 -8.59 -4.63
CA PHE A 87 2.27 -8.17 -5.16
C PHE A 87 3.38 -9.14 -4.76
N THR A 88 4.39 -9.25 -5.62
CA THR A 88 5.70 -9.75 -5.21
C THR A 88 6.48 -8.65 -4.51
N VAL A 89 7.53 -9.02 -3.77
CA VAL A 89 8.44 -8.06 -3.13
C VAL A 89 9.00 -7.07 -4.16
N GLN A 90 9.47 -7.58 -5.30
CA GLN A 90 10.06 -6.74 -6.35
C GLN A 90 9.03 -5.77 -6.96
N GLU A 91 7.79 -6.20 -7.16
CA GLU A 91 6.74 -5.32 -7.69
C GLU A 91 6.48 -4.12 -6.77
N VAL A 92 6.49 -4.32 -5.44
CA VAL A 92 6.33 -3.22 -4.48
C VAL A 92 7.54 -2.28 -4.48
N VAL A 93 8.75 -2.83 -4.53
CA VAL A 93 10.00 -2.06 -4.61
C VAL A 93 9.99 -1.20 -5.87
N ASP A 94 9.76 -1.81 -7.03
CA ASP A 94 9.72 -1.13 -8.32
C ASP A 94 8.66 -0.04 -8.34
N LEU A 95 7.45 -0.31 -7.84
CA LEU A 95 6.38 0.69 -7.72
C LEU A 95 6.83 1.88 -6.86
N THR A 96 7.36 1.61 -5.67
CA THR A 96 7.79 2.64 -4.73
C THR A 96 8.84 3.56 -5.36
N ILE A 97 9.89 2.98 -5.96
CA ILE A 97 10.95 3.75 -6.62
C ILE A 97 10.42 4.53 -7.82
N ASN A 98 9.51 3.94 -8.59
CA ASN A 98 8.92 4.61 -9.75
C ASN A 98 8.07 5.83 -9.38
N PHE A 99 7.28 5.74 -8.30
CA PHE A 99 6.49 6.87 -7.80
C PHE A 99 7.40 7.93 -7.17
N TYR A 100 8.42 7.50 -6.42
CA TYR A 100 9.38 8.42 -5.80
C TYR A 100 10.18 9.22 -6.83
N ARG A 101 10.75 8.56 -7.85
CA ARG A 101 11.52 9.23 -8.93
C ARG A 101 10.69 10.22 -9.76
N ARG A 102 9.36 10.08 -9.75
CA ARG A 102 8.41 11.00 -10.43
C ARG A 102 7.90 12.10 -9.50
N ASN A 103 8.42 12.19 -8.27
CA ASN A 103 7.99 13.13 -7.23
C ASN A 103 6.49 13.00 -6.87
N TYR A 104 5.92 11.79 -6.97
CA TYR A 104 4.52 11.55 -6.58
C TYR A 104 4.37 11.20 -5.10
N ILE A 105 5.43 10.69 -4.47
CA ILE A 105 5.45 10.28 -3.07
C ILE A 105 6.77 10.67 -2.40
N GLU A 106 6.73 10.82 -1.09
CA GLU A 106 7.86 10.99 -0.18
C GLU A 106 8.12 9.72 0.65
N GLY A 107 7.22 8.73 0.58
CA GLY A 107 7.36 7.49 1.34
C GLY A 107 6.37 6.39 0.99
N LEU A 108 6.52 5.25 1.66
CA LEU A 108 5.71 4.05 1.52
C LEU A 108 4.99 3.74 2.84
N PHE A 109 3.69 3.49 2.78
CA PHE A 109 2.90 2.86 3.83
C PHE A 109 2.50 1.47 3.34
N LEU A 110 3.11 0.43 3.91
CA LEU A 110 2.90 -0.96 3.50
C LEU A 110 2.26 -1.77 4.62
N SER A 111 1.16 -2.42 4.28
CA SER A 111 0.40 -3.33 5.14
C SER A 111 0.09 -4.61 4.35
N SER A 112 -0.54 -5.61 4.96
CA SER A 112 -0.87 -6.86 4.27
C SER A 112 -1.99 -7.63 4.96
N GLY A 113 -2.76 -8.38 4.18
CA GLY A 113 -3.45 -9.58 4.67
C GLY A 113 -2.46 -10.71 4.95
N ILE A 114 -2.89 -11.70 5.73
CA ILE A 114 -2.04 -12.81 6.17
C ILE A 114 -2.29 -14.01 5.26
N PHE A 115 -1.37 -14.34 4.34
CA PHE A 115 -1.63 -15.35 3.30
C PHE A 115 -1.19 -16.78 3.65
N LYS A 116 -0.26 -16.98 4.58
CA LYS A 116 0.24 -18.30 5.00
C LYS A 116 0.36 -18.40 6.51
N SER A 117 1.17 -17.53 7.10
CA SER A 117 1.31 -17.33 8.54
C SER A 117 1.68 -15.88 8.81
N PRO A 118 1.50 -15.38 10.05
CA PRO A 118 1.97 -14.06 10.46
C PRO A 118 3.46 -13.84 10.13
N ASP A 119 4.33 -14.78 10.52
CA ASP A 119 5.78 -14.70 10.27
C ASP A 119 6.13 -14.61 8.79
N ALA A 120 5.58 -15.51 7.97
CA ALA A 120 5.84 -15.52 6.53
C ALA A 120 5.35 -14.23 5.86
N THR A 121 4.32 -13.60 6.43
CA THR A 121 3.81 -12.31 5.94
C THR A 121 4.74 -11.18 6.35
N MET A 122 5.14 -11.14 7.62
CA MET A 122 6.05 -10.13 8.16
C MET A 122 7.42 -10.19 7.48
N GLU A 123 7.95 -11.39 7.25
CA GLU A 123 9.21 -11.60 6.54
C GLU A 123 9.18 -10.97 5.13
N ARG A 124 8.06 -11.08 4.41
CA ARG A 124 7.92 -10.42 3.09
C ARG A 124 7.89 -8.89 3.19
N LEU A 125 7.24 -8.34 4.21
CA LEU A 125 7.22 -6.90 4.45
C LEU A 125 8.63 -6.38 4.78
N ILE A 126 9.35 -7.08 5.65
CA ILE A 126 10.74 -6.76 6.01
C ILE A 126 11.63 -6.84 4.77
N ARG A 127 11.48 -7.88 3.94
CA ARG A 127 12.24 -7.98 2.67
C ARG A 127 12.02 -6.78 1.77
N VAL A 128 10.80 -6.25 1.65
CA VAL A 128 10.55 -5.01 0.88
C VAL A 128 11.36 -3.84 1.44
N ALA A 129 11.30 -3.61 2.75
CA ALA A 129 12.04 -2.51 3.37
C ALA A 129 13.56 -2.68 3.25
N LYS A 130 14.06 -3.91 3.43
CA LYS A 130 15.48 -4.25 3.28
C LYS A 130 15.97 -3.94 1.86
N LYS A 131 15.24 -4.40 0.84
CA LYS A 131 15.55 -4.09 -0.57
C LYS A 131 15.55 -2.59 -0.85
N LEU A 132 14.54 -1.87 -0.36
CA LEU A 132 14.47 -0.41 -0.53
C LEU A 132 15.67 0.31 0.10
N ARG A 133 16.08 -0.09 1.30
CA ARG A 133 17.19 0.55 2.03
C ARG A 133 18.56 0.15 1.49
N GLU A 134 18.81 -1.13 1.30
CA GLU A 134 20.15 -1.68 1.02
C GLU A 134 20.47 -1.77 -0.46
N GLU A 135 19.48 -2.00 -1.34
CA GLU A 135 19.72 -2.15 -2.79
C GLU A 135 19.38 -0.86 -3.55
N GLU A 136 18.21 -0.26 -3.27
CA GLU A 136 17.73 0.93 -4.00
C GLU A 136 18.17 2.27 -3.39
N ASN A 137 18.84 2.24 -2.22
CA ASN A 137 19.26 3.43 -1.47
C ASN A 137 18.11 4.44 -1.25
N PHE A 138 16.90 3.93 -1.07
CA PHE A 138 15.71 4.74 -0.84
C PHE A 138 15.80 5.35 0.56
N ASN A 139 15.81 6.68 0.64
CA ASN A 139 15.84 7.43 1.92
C ASN A 139 14.48 8.00 2.32
N GLY A 140 13.43 7.75 1.53
CA GLY A 140 12.07 8.19 1.86
C GLY A 140 11.50 7.47 3.08
N TYR A 141 10.39 8.00 3.59
CA TYR A 141 9.71 7.43 4.76
C TYR A 141 9.19 6.01 4.45
N ILE A 142 9.34 5.07 5.39
CA ILE A 142 8.75 3.74 5.28
C ILE A 142 7.98 3.46 6.58
N HIS A 143 6.68 3.24 6.44
CA HIS A 143 5.83 2.69 7.48
C HIS A 143 5.47 1.25 7.13
N LEU A 144 5.89 0.30 7.98
CA LEU A 144 5.45 -1.08 7.90
C LEU A 144 4.44 -1.35 9.02
N LYS A 145 3.28 -1.87 8.67
CA LYS A 145 2.34 -2.38 9.67
C LYS A 145 2.84 -3.72 10.18
N SER A 146 3.14 -3.79 11.48
CA SER A 146 3.47 -5.07 12.12
C SER A 146 2.28 -6.03 12.04
N ILE A 147 2.55 -7.29 11.68
CA ILE A 147 1.53 -8.31 11.50
C ILE A 147 1.25 -8.96 12.87
N PRO A 148 0.01 -8.89 13.39
CA PRO A 148 -0.31 -9.49 14.67
C PRO A 148 -0.02 -10.99 14.70
N GLY A 149 0.65 -11.45 15.75
CA GLY A 149 1.06 -12.84 15.92
C GLY A 149 2.32 -13.23 15.16
N ALA A 150 3.05 -12.28 14.57
CA ALA A 150 4.41 -12.51 14.12
C ALA A 150 5.36 -12.61 15.33
N SER A 151 6.35 -13.48 15.20
CA SER A 151 7.50 -13.63 16.09
C SER A 151 8.25 -12.31 16.29
N ASP A 152 8.83 -12.13 17.48
CA ASP A 152 9.76 -11.04 17.78
C ASP A 152 11.18 -11.32 17.25
N ASP A 153 11.50 -12.60 17.00
CA ASP A 153 12.72 -13.09 16.34
C ASP A 153 12.56 -13.15 14.81
#